data_AF-A0A3D9MZY4-F1
#
_entry.id   AF-A0A3D9MZY4-F1
#
_cell.length_a   1.000
_cell.length_b   1.000
_cell.length_c   1.000
_cell.angle_alpha   90.00
_cell.angle_beta   90.00
_cell.angle_gamma   90.00
#
_symmetry.space_group_name_H-M   'P 1'
#
loop_
_entity.id
_entity.type
_entity.pdbx_description
1 polymer ?
#
loop_
_entity_poly.entity_id
_entity_poly.type
_entity_poly.pdbx_seq_one_letter_code
_entity_poly.pdbx_strand_id
1 'polypeptide(L)'
;MAGSWIMKINWGTGIVIAFVAFISFIMYFIITMSTDDKYDFDLVTEDYYGQELEFQEDLNKEEHSKTLKTNITWKKSDEGVILIFPEDLDINTIKGKVFLYRPSDKQFDFEIPISLSNHNLLIPDKRLLGGRWNITVDWKYNTNSYIYKTEITY
;
A
#
# COMPACT_ATOMS: atom_id res chain seq x y z
N MET A 1 48.30 -47.23 28.33
CA MET A 1 48.92 -46.14 27.55
C MET A 1 48.03 -45.90 26.33
N ALA A 2 47.18 -44.87 26.35
CA ALA A 2 46.33 -44.52 25.23
C ALA A 2 46.95 -43.30 24.53
N GLY A 3 47.51 -43.52 23.35
CA GLY A 3 48.05 -42.44 22.51
C GLY A 3 46.89 -41.66 21.88
N SER A 4 46.69 -40.43 22.33
CA SER A 4 45.81 -39.47 21.65
C SER A 4 46.55 -38.91 20.44
N TRP A 5 46.04 -39.19 19.25
CA TRP A 5 46.53 -38.60 18.00
C TRP A 5 45.85 -37.24 17.81
N ILE A 6 46.54 -36.16 18.19
CA ILE A 6 46.13 -34.81 17.82
C ILE A 6 46.56 -34.59 16.36
N MET A 7 45.58 -34.48 15.44
CA MET A 7 45.84 -34.13 14.05
C MET A 7 46.50 -32.74 13.97
N LYS A 8 47.68 -32.67 13.35
CA LYS A 8 48.32 -31.38 13.02
C LYS A 8 47.60 -30.78 11.82
N ILE A 9 46.66 -29.86 12.08
CA ILE A 9 45.99 -29.10 11.00
C ILE A 9 47.01 -28.14 10.41
N ASN A 10 47.29 -28.31 9.11
CA ASN A 10 48.13 -27.38 8.36
C ASN A 10 47.36 -26.09 8.12
N TRP A 11 48.07 -24.96 8.05
CA TRP A 11 47.47 -23.63 7.91
C TRP A 11 46.53 -23.52 6.71
N GLY A 12 46.90 -24.11 5.57
CA GLY A 12 46.01 -24.19 4.39
C GLY A 12 44.75 -25.04 4.61
N THR A 13 44.84 -26.13 5.39
CA THR A 13 43.68 -26.95 5.75
C THR A 13 42.72 -26.19 6.66
N GLY A 14 43.24 -25.38 7.60
CA GLY A 14 42.44 -24.51 8.46
C GLY A 14 41.61 -23.50 7.66
N ILE A 15 42.20 -22.91 6.62
CA ILE A 15 41.51 -21.96 5.73
C ILE A 15 40.37 -22.66 4.98
N VAL A 16 40.63 -23.84 4.40
CA VAL A 16 39.60 -24.61 3.66
C VAL A 16 38.45 -25.00 4.59
N ILE A 17 38.73 -25.45 5.81
CA ILE A 17 37.70 -25.79 6.80
C ILE A 17 36.85 -24.56 7.15
N ALA A 18 37.47 -23.39 7.34
CA ALA A 18 36.75 -22.15 7.64
C ALA A 18 35.80 -21.75 6.50
N PHE A 19 36.24 -21.86 5.25
CA PHE A 19 35.39 -21.58 4.09
C PHE A 19 34.23 -22.57 3.97
N VAL A 20 34.48 -23.87 4.13
CA VAL A 20 33.42 -24.88 4.07
C VAL A 20 32.39 -24.67 5.19
N ALA A 21 32.85 -24.33 6.40
CA ALA A 21 31.98 -24.03 7.53
C ALA A 21 31.14 -22.77 7.28
N PHE A 22 31.75 -21.71 6.74
CA PHE A 22 31.04 -20.48 6.41
C PHE A 22 30.01 -20.69 5.30
N ILE A 23 30.37 -21.39 4.23
CA ILE A 23 29.43 -21.73 3.15
C ILE A 23 28.26 -22.56 3.69
N SER A 24 28.53 -23.56 4.53
CA SER A 24 27.49 -24.38 5.15
C SER A 24 26.57 -23.56 6.06
N PHE A 25 27.13 -22.61 6.82
CA PHE A 25 26.36 -21.70 7.66
C PHE A 25 25.44 -20.80 6.83
N ILE A 26 25.92 -20.22 5.73
CA ILE A 26 25.09 -19.43 4.82
C ILE A 26 24.01 -20.30 4.17
N MET A 27 24.35 -21.51 3.70
CA MET A 27 23.40 -22.45 3.11
C MET A 27 22.30 -22.87 4.09
N TYR A 28 22.63 -23.03 5.38
CA TYR A 28 21.64 -23.31 6.41
C TYR A 28 20.59 -22.19 6.51
N PHE A 29 21.00 -20.91 6.51
CA PHE A 29 20.04 -19.80 6.51
C PHE A 29 19.20 -19.76 5.25
N ILE A 30 19.83 -19.93 4.07
CA ILE A 30 19.10 -19.93 2.79
C ILE A 30 18.02 -21.01 2.79
N ILE A 31 18.37 -22.25 3.11
CA ILE A 31 17.40 -23.37 3.08
C ILE A 31 16.29 -23.15 4.11
N THR A 32 16.64 -22.68 5.32
CA THR A 32 15.66 -22.41 6.38
C THR A 32 14.69 -21.30 5.96
N MET A 33 15.20 -20.19 5.42
CA MET A 33 14.37 -19.08 4.94
C MET A 33 13.55 -19.45 3.70
N SER A 34 14.06 -20.30 2.81
CA SER A 34 13.36 -20.68 1.58
C SER A 34 12.34 -21.80 1.74
N THR A 35 12.35 -22.55 2.85
CA THR A 35 11.47 -23.73 3.06
C THR A 35 10.43 -23.52 4.16
N ASP A 36 10.62 -22.53 5.03
CA ASP A 36 9.70 -22.24 6.12
C ASP A 36 8.83 -21.02 5.73
N ASP A 37 7.58 -21.30 5.37
CA ASP A 37 6.54 -20.33 4.97
C ASP A 37 6.34 -19.20 6.01
N LYS A 38 6.87 -19.38 7.23
CA LYS A 38 6.85 -18.39 8.31
C LYS A 38 7.82 -17.21 8.07
N TYR A 39 8.75 -17.35 7.13
CA TYR A 39 9.66 -16.29 6.66
C TYR A 39 9.31 -15.79 5.26
N ASP A 40 8.13 -16.15 4.75
CA ASP A 40 7.49 -15.50 3.61
C ASP A 40 7.07 -14.09 4.08
N PHE A 41 8.07 -13.23 4.28
CA PHE A 41 7.83 -11.81 4.27
C PHE A 41 7.38 -11.54 2.86
N ASP A 42 6.11 -11.20 2.72
CA ASP A 42 5.60 -10.39 1.63
C ASP A 42 6.49 -9.12 1.61
N LEU A 43 7.67 -9.25 1.02
CA LEU A 43 8.38 -8.14 0.42
C LEU A 43 7.44 -7.78 -0.71
N VAL A 44 6.39 -7.02 -0.35
CA VAL A 44 5.77 -6.10 -1.27
C VAL A 44 6.93 -5.24 -1.70
N THR A 45 7.58 -5.67 -2.78
CA THR A 45 8.43 -4.85 -3.62
C THR A 45 7.48 -3.84 -4.25
N GLU A 46 6.91 -2.97 -3.43
CA GLU A 46 6.28 -1.75 -3.89
C GLU A 46 7.47 -0.93 -4.38
N ASP A 47 7.78 -1.18 -5.64
CA ASP A 47 8.69 -0.48 -6.53
C ASP A 47 9.23 0.81 -5.91
N TYR A 48 10.40 0.73 -5.27
CA TYR A 48 11.00 1.87 -4.57
C TYR A 48 11.28 3.05 -5.53
N TYR A 49 11.35 2.79 -6.84
CA TYR A 49 11.40 3.84 -7.87
C TYR A 49 10.01 4.34 -8.27
N GLY A 50 9.01 3.45 -8.30
CA GLY A 50 7.60 3.80 -8.50
C GLY A 50 7.07 4.75 -7.44
N GLN A 51 7.49 4.59 -6.18
CA GLN A 51 7.02 5.43 -5.06
C GLN A 51 7.37 6.92 -5.23
N GLU A 52 8.54 7.27 -5.78
CA GLU A 52 8.93 8.67 -6.00
C GLU A 52 8.13 9.30 -7.15
N LEU A 53 7.88 8.54 -8.22
CA LEU A 53 7.04 8.98 -9.34
C LEU A 53 5.57 9.13 -8.91
N GLU A 54 5.03 8.16 -8.19
CA GLU A 54 3.68 8.23 -7.61
C GLU A 54 3.54 9.42 -6.66
N PHE A 55 4.56 9.70 -5.85
CA PHE A 55 4.59 10.86 -4.97
C PHE A 55 4.54 12.18 -5.75
N GLN A 56 5.32 12.33 -6.83
CA GLN A 56 5.29 13.53 -7.66
C GLN A 56 3.95 13.67 -8.41
N GLU A 57 3.35 12.57 -8.85
CA GLU A 57 2.00 12.60 -9.42
C GLU A 57 0.96 13.06 -8.40
N ASP A 58 1.03 12.57 -7.16
CA ASP A 58 0.15 12.98 -6.08
C ASP A 58 0.28 14.47 -5.76
N LEU A 59 1.51 15.01 -5.71
CA LEU A 59 1.74 16.44 -5.55
C LEU A 59 1.08 17.25 -6.68
N ASN A 60 1.23 16.80 -7.93
CA ASN A 60 0.60 17.47 -9.08
C ASN A 60 -0.94 17.42 -9.00
N LYS A 61 -1.50 16.27 -8.59
CA LYS A 61 -2.95 16.12 -8.37
C LYS A 61 -3.44 17.04 -7.24
N GLU A 62 -2.68 17.18 -6.17
CA GLU A 62 -3.01 18.07 -5.05
C GLU A 62 -2.99 19.54 -5.49
N GLU A 63 -1.99 19.96 -6.28
CA GLU A 63 -1.94 21.31 -6.86
C GLU A 63 -3.13 21.59 -7.79
N HIS A 64 -3.48 20.66 -8.68
CA HIS A 64 -4.70 20.79 -9.50
C HIS A 64 -5.96 20.88 -8.65
N SER A 65 -6.04 20.11 -7.56
CA SER A 65 -7.22 20.13 -6.67
C SER A 65 -7.40 21.47 -5.97
N LYS A 66 -6.31 22.21 -5.71
CA LYS A 66 -6.37 23.59 -5.18
C LYS A 66 -6.93 24.60 -6.19
N THR A 67 -6.89 24.30 -7.48
CA THR A 67 -7.44 25.18 -8.54
C THR A 67 -8.96 25.06 -8.72
N LEU A 68 -9.57 24.04 -8.09
CA LEU A 68 -11.02 23.86 -8.16
C LEU A 68 -11.73 24.99 -7.41
N LYS A 69 -12.80 25.51 -8.02
CA LYS A 69 -13.66 26.52 -7.38
C LYS A 69 -14.30 25.97 -6.10
N THR A 70 -14.73 24.72 -6.15
CA THR A 70 -15.28 23.96 -5.02
C THR A 70 -14.59 22.61 -5.01
N ASN A 71 -14.12 22.16 -3.85
CA ASN A 71 -13.53 20.83 -3.70
C ASN A 71 -14.61 19.79 -3.36
N ILE A 72 -14.26 18.50 -3.41
CA ILE A 72 -15.12 17.42 -2.93
C ILE A 72 -15.43 17.63 -1.45
N THR A 73 -16.68 17.41 -1.07
CA THR A 73 -17.12 17.38 0.32
C THR A 73 -17.77 16.05 0.64
N TRP A 74 -18.00 15.77 1.92
CA TRP A 74 -18.65 14.54 2.33
C TRP A 74 -19.68 14.80 3.43
N LYS A 75 -20.66 13.90 3.52
CA LYS A 75 -21.63 13.87 4.62
C LYS A 75 -21.95 12.44 5.00
N LYS A 76 -22.27 12.22 6.27
CA LYS A 76 -22.84 10.96 6.75
C LYS A 76 -24.35 10.98 6.52
N SER A 77 -24.92 9.85 6.11
CA SER A 77 -26.36 9.60 6.02
C SER A 77 -26.68 8.24 6.62
N ASP A 78 -27.97 7.92 6.76
CA ASP A 78 -28.43 6.61 7.23
C ASP A 78 -28.08 5.47 6.24
N GLU A 79 -27.80 5.81 4.98
CA GLU A 79 -27.44 4.86 3.93
C GLU A 79 -25.91 4.65 3.80
N GLY A 80 -25.10 5.46 4.50
CA GLY A 80 -23.65 5.39 4.46
C GLY A 80 -22.96 6.76 4.44
N VAL A 81 -21.89 6.87 3.65
CA VAL A 81 -21.15 8.12 3.44
C VAL A 81 -21.38 8.60 2.01
N ILE A 82 -21.80 9.85 1.85
CA ILE A 82 -22.02 10.47 0.55
C ILE A 82 -20.86 11.42 0.27
N LEU A 83 -20.13 11.15 -0.80
CA LEU A 83 -19.17 12.08 -1.38
C LEU A 83 -19.89 12.96 -2.40
N ILE A 84 -19.70 14.27 -2.29
CA ILE A 84 -20.35 15.31 -3.11
C ILE A 84 -19.27 15.97 -3.95
N PHE A 85 -19.34 15.74 -5.26
CA PHE A 85 -18.43 16.30 -6.25
C PHE A 85 -18.86 17.74 -6.63
N PRO A 86 -17.94 18.56 -7.16
CA PRO A 86 -18.25 19.95 -7.49
C PRO A 86 -19.38 20.05 -8.53
N GLU A 87 -20.41 20.85 -8.24
CA GLU A 87 -21.61 21.00 -9.09
C GLU A 87 -21.33 21.74 -10.41
N ASP A 88 -20.22 22.45 -10.49
CA ASP A 88 -19.79 23.20 -11.67
C ASP A 88 -19.07 22.36 -12.74
N LEU A 89 -18.92 21.05 -12.52
CA LEU A 89 -18.22 20.13 -13.43
C LEU A 89 -19.20 19.16 -14.12
N ASP A 90 -18.93 18.77 -15.37
CA ASP A 90 -19.74 17.74 -16.03
C ASP A 90 -19.47 16.34 -15.44
N ILE A 91 -20.46 15.74 -14.78
CA ILE A 91 -20.34 14.40 -14.18
C ILE A 91 -19.98 13.30 -15.18
N ASN A 92 -20.27 13.46 -16.47
CA ASN A 92 -20.01 12.43 -17.48
C ASN A 92 -18.53 12.31 -17.86
N THR A 93 -17.74 13.36 -17.57
CA THR A 93 -16.31 13.40 -17.85
C THR A 93 -15.47 13.10 -16.61
N ILE A 94 -16.09 13.08 -15.42
CA ILE A 94 -15.45 12.67 -14.18
C ILE A 94 -15.26 11.15 -14.19
N LYS A 95 -14.00 10.72 -14.08
CA LYS A 95 -13.62 9.30 -14.01
C LYS A 95 -12.59 9.08 -12.92
N GLY A 96 -12.58 7.91 -12.32
CA GLY A 96 -11.60 7.58 -11.30
C GLY A 96 -12.14 6.57 -10.31
N LYS A 97 -11.55 6.57 -9.12
CA LYS A 97 -11.82 5.59 -8.07
C LYS A 97 -11.74 6.22 -6.69
N VAL A 98 -12.46 5.62 -5.74
CA VAL A 98 -12.41 5.98 -4.33
C VAL A 98 -11.84 4.80 -3.58
N PHE A 99 -10.73 5.02 -2.91
CA PHE A 99 -10.07 4.06 -2.03
C PHE A 99 -10.39 4.38 -0.57
N LEU A 100 -10.78 3.34 0.17
CA LEU A 100 -11.03 3.41 1.60
C LEU A 100 -10.03 2.53 2.32
N TYR A 101 -9.24 3.16 3.18
CA TYR A 101 -8.25 2.54 4.03
C TYR A 101 -8.71 2.56 5.49
N ARG A 102 -8.62 1.42 6.17
CA ARG A 102 -8.92 1.28 7.59
C ARG A 102 -7.63 1.06 8.38
N PRO A 103 -7.14 2.07 9.12
CA PRO A 103 -5.87 1.97 9.85
C PRO A 103 -5.81 0.84 10.88
N SER A 104 -6.98 0.43 11.40
CA SER A 104 -7.06 -0.64 12.40
C SER A 104 -6.99 -2.04 11.79
N ASP A 105 -7.34 -2.21 10.51
CA ASP A 105 -7.41 -3.52 9.88
C ASP A 105 -7.53 -3.43 8.35
N LYS A 106 -6.42 -3.73 7.67
CA LYS A 106 -6.27 -3.68 6.21
C LYS A 106 -7.23 -4.63 5.47
N GLN A 107 -7.74 -5.68 6.11
CA GLN A 107 -8.62 -6.65 5.43
C GLN A 107 -9.97 -6.05 5.01
N PHE A 108 -10.34 -4.91 5.59
CA PHE A 108 -11.56 -4.18 5.25
C PHE A 108 -11.31 -3.03 4.28
N ASP A 109 -10.10 -2.87 3.77
CA ASP A 109 -9.82 -1.87 2.74
C ASP A 109 -10.56 -2.22 1.45
N PHE A 110 -11.04 -1.21 0.73
CA PHE A 110 -11.66 -1.44 -0.57
C PHE A 110 -11.62 -0.23 -1.48
N GLU A 111 -11.77 -0.52 -2.77
CA GLU A 111 -11.92 0.49 -3.81
C GLU A 111 -13.30 0.39 -4.46
N ILE A 112 -13.85 1.54 -4.85
CA ILE A 112 -15.03 1.63 -5.71
C ILE A 112 -14.74 2.55 -6.91
N PRO A 113 -15.20 2.20 -8.12
CA PRO A 113 -15.13 3.12 -9.25
C PRO A 113 -16.07 4.30 -9.01
N ILE A 114 -15.68 5.49 -9.47
CA ILE A 114 -16.55 6.66 -9.43
C ILE A 114 -17.69 6.46 -10.42
N SER A 115 -18.91 6.44 -9.90
CA SER A 115 -20.14 6.42 -10.68
C SER A 115 -21.12 7.40 -10.05
N LEU A 116 -21.29 8.55 -10.69
CA LEU A 116 -22.05 9.67 -10.12
C LEU A 116 -23.50 9.64 -10.57
N SER A 117 -24.40 9.76 -9.62
CA SER A 117 -25.82 10.07 -9.86
C SER A 117 -26.11 11.40 -9.17
N ASN A 118 -26.15 12.48 -9.96
CA ASN A 118 -26.32 13.85 -9.48
C ASN A 118 -25.17 14.36 -8.57
N HIS A 119 -23.93 14.33 -9.09
CA HIS A 119 -22.68 14.72 -8.40
C HIS A 119 -22.38 13.96 -7.09
N ASN A 120 -23.18 12.95 -6.76
CA ASN A 120 -23.03 12.20 -5.53
C ASN A 120 -22.54 10.80 -5.82
N LEU A 121 -21.65 10.32 -4.95
CA LEU A 121 -21.26 8.92 -4.86
C LEU A 121 -21.57 8.42 -3.45
N LEU A 122 -22.42 7.40 -3.36
CA LEU A 122 -22.74 6.74 -2.09
C LEU A 122 -21.75 5.61 -1.82
N ILE A 123 -21.09 5.67 -0.67
CA ILE A 123 -20.35 4.58 -0.06
C ILE A 123 -21.31 3.88 0.90
N PRO A 124 -21.82 2.67 0.59
CA PRO A 124 -22.90 2.07 1.37
C PRO A 124 -22.49 1.69 2.79
N ASP A 125 -23.38 1.93 3.77
CA ASP A 125 -23.21 1.59 5.19
C ASP A 125 -22.73 0.15 5.42
N LYS A 126 -23.28 -0.83 4.67
CA LYS A 126 -22.90 -2.24 4.76
C LYS A 126 -21.40 -2.53 4.51
N ARG A 127 -20.66 -1.58 3.94
CA ARG A 127 -19.21 -1.67 3.68
C ARG A 127 -18.38 -0.97 4.77
N LEU A 128 -19.02 -0.18 5.62
CA LEU A 128 -18.39 0.68 6.62
C LEU A 128 -18.62 0.12 8.02
N LEU A 129 -17.58 -0.48 8.59
CA LEU A 129 -17.53 -0.80 10.00
C LEU A 129 -17.29 0.44 10.84
N GLY A 130 -17.68 0.40 12.12
CA GLY A 130 -17.40 1.48 13.06
C GLY A 130 -15.91 1.78 13.21
N GLY A 131 -15.57 3.07 13.31
CA GLY A 131 -14.22 3.55 13.58
C GLY A 131 -13.66 4.50 12.53
N ARG A 132 -12.33 4.64 12.52
CA ARG A 132 -11.62 5.55 11.60
C ARG A 132 -11.49 4.94 10.20
N TRP A 133 -11.75 5.78 9.20
CA TRP A 133 -11.51 5.51 7.80
C TRP A 133 -10.75 6.67 7.16
N ASN A 134 -9.78 6.35 6.31
CA ASN A 134 -9.14 7.32 5.43
C ASN A 134 -9.71 7.11 4.03
N ILE A 135 -10.27 8.15 3.45
CA ILE A 135 -10.89 8.12 2.13
C ILE A 135 -9.99 8.92 1.18
N THR A 136 -9.58 8.27 0.10
CA THR A 136 -8.83 8.90 -1.00
C THR A 136 -9.65 8.79 -2.28
N VAL A 137 -9.97 9.92 -2.90
CA VAL A 137 -10.61 9.99 -4.22
C VAL A 137 -9.53 10.38 -5.22
N ASP A 138 -9.15 9.45 -6.09
CA ASP A 138 -8.27 9.71 -7.23
C ASP A 138 -9.17 9.81 -8.47
N TRP A 139 -9.20 11.00 -9.07
CA TRP A 139 -10.14 11.29 -10.14
C TRP A 139 -9.55 12.19 -11.21
N LYS A 140 -10.12 12.09 -12.40
CA LYS A 140 -9.74 12.84 -13.58
C LYS A 140 -10.94 13.59 -14.10
N TYR A 141 -10.70 14.80 -14.53
CA TYR A 141 -11.66 15.63 -15.23
C TYR A 141 -10.96 16.26 -16.43
N ASN A 142 -11.48 15.98 -17.63
CA ASN A 142 -10.84 16.30 -18.90
C ASN A 142 -9.40 15.74 -18.98
N THR A 143 -8.39 16.62 -19.03
CA THR A 143 -6.97 16.26 -19.13
C THR A 143 -6.26 16.22 -17.78
N ASN A 144 -6.90 16.75 -16.73
CA ASN A 144 -6.26 16.95 -15.43
C ASN A 144 -6.63 15.83 -14.47
N SER A 145 -5.67 15.45 -13.64
CA SER A 145 -5.86 14.51 -12.54
C SER A 145 -5.88 15.27 -11.21
N TYR A 146 -6.69 14.80 -10.29
CA TYR A 146 -7.06 15.43 -9.03
C TYR A 146 -7.06 14.37 -7.93
N ILE A 147 -6.81 14.80 -6.69
CA ILE A 147 -6.86 13.93 -5.53
C ILE A 147 -7.51 14.65 -4.36
N TYR A 148 -8.40 13.93 -3.68
CA TYR A 148 -9.02 14.39 -2.45
C TYR A 148 -8.79 13.35 -1.36
N LYS A 149 -8.26 13.79 -0.22
CA LYS A 149 -7.94 12.94 0.93
C LYS A 149 -8.70 13.47 2.14
N THR A 150 -9.39 12.59 2.87
CA THR A 150 -10.07 12.96 4.12
C THR A 150 -10.05 11.80 5.11
N GLU A 151 -10.03 12.13 6.40
CA GLU A 151 -10.20 11.15 7.48
C GLU A 151 -11.59 11.35 8.08
N ILE A 152 -12.32 10.24 8.26
CA ILE A 152 -13.63 10.23 8.88
C ILE A 152 -13.69 9.24 10.03
N THR A 153 -14.60 9.49 10.97
CA THR A 153 -15.02 8.49 11.95
C THR A 153 -16.47 8.12 11.66
N TYR A 154 -16.71 6.86 11.36
CA TYR A 154 -18.01 6.30 11.05
C TYR A 154 -18.61 5.61 12.28
#